data_AF-A0A2E0HQM4-F1
#
_entry.id   AF-A0A2E0HQM4-F1
#
_cell.length_a   1.000
_cell.length_b   1.000
_cell.length_c   1.000
_cell.angle_alpha   90.00
_cell.angle_beta   90.00
_cell.angle_gamma   90.00
#
_symmetry.space_group_name_H-M   'P 1'
#
loop_
_entity.id
_entity.type
_entity.pdbx_description
1 polymer ?
#
loop_
_entity_poly.entity_id
_entity_poly.type
_entity_poly.pdbx_seq_one_letter_code
_entity_poly.pdbx_strand_id
1 'polypeptide(L)'
;MDGGRLMKIAVMALSGGMDSTSLLLRLLNEGHKVYCISYEYGQKHRVEVDRSELNIEYLKSKSFEVVHEIVNLEGAMKIFNSSLLNDGSDVPEGHYEEEQMKSTVVPNRNAIFSSILYGYALSIAVKNNTNVKIALGVHSGDHAIYPDCRPQFYNALEHAFQIGNWDSEKVSFELPYIDGDKESILLDALKSCEELEIDFDTIFSNTNTSYNPDSEGRSSGKSGADIERILAFKAIGRIDPVEYIDSWEVVLSNAVEVEMRHKDEYYREKLTELQYMVTRQGGTERAFTGIYDKERRDGVYRCICCDHVLFTSSNKYDSGCGWPAFHSESEDAGILRIPDNSMGMMRIEVRCSKCDAHLGHVFEDGPRSFGGERYCINSASLIFEEETI
;
A
#
# COMPACT_ATOMS: atom_id res chain seq x y z
N MET A 1 32.32 5.78 -30.03
CA MET A 1 31.52 4.84 -30.85
C MET A 1 30.42 4.37 -29.93
N ASP A 2 29.37 5.17 -29.79
CA ASP A 2 28.25 4.83 -28.92
C ASP A 2 27.31 3.98 -29.76
N GLY A 3 27.43 2.66 -29.60
CA GLY A 3 26.56 1.69 -30.27
C GLY A 3 25.11 2.07 -29.99
N GLY A 4 24.34 2.28 -31.06
CA GLY A 4 22.97 2.82 -31.05
C GLY A 4 22.03 2.03 -30.15
N ARG A 5 22.04 2.34 -28.85
CA ARG A 5 21.05 1.87 -27.90
C ARG A 5 19.77 2.61 -28.26
N LEU A 6 18.74 1.90 -28.71
CA LEU A 6 17.43 2.49 -28.94
C LEU A 6 17.01 3.23 -27.67
N MET A 7 16.70 4.52 -27.82
CA MET A 7 16.22 5.36 -26.73
C MET A 7 14.90 4.78 -26.22
N LYS A 8 14.86 4.39 -24.94
CA LYS A 8 13.60 3.95 -24.31
C LYS A 8 12.76 5.19 -24.03
N ILE A 9 11.48 5.14 -24.37
CA ILE A 9 10.54 6.24 -24.13
C ILE A 9 9.42 5.75 -23.23
N ALA A 10 9.12 6.54 -22.20
CA ALA A 10 7.97 6.34 -21.34
C ALA A 10 7.09 7.58 -21.32
N VAL A 11 5.79 7.36 -21.25
CA VAL A 11 4.75 8.39 -21.07
C VAL A 11 4.02 8.08 -19.78
N MET A 12 3.81 9.08 -18.93
CA MET A 12 3.15 8.89 -17.64
C MET A 12 2.28 10.07 -17.24
N ALA A 13 1.31 9.81 -16.37
CA ALA A 13 0.58 10.86 -15.67
C ALA A 13 1.41 11.34 -14.45
N LEU A 14 1.68 12.64 -14.37
CA LEU A 14 2.39 13.26 -13.25
C LEU A 14 1.41 14.13 -12.47
N SER A 15 1.04 13.71 -11.27
CA SER A 15 0.13 14.46 -10.39
C SER A 15 0.85 15.36 -9.39
N GLY A 16 2.18 15.27 -9.26
CA GLY A 16 2.90 15.96 -8.18
C GLY A 16 2.73 15.30 -6.80
N GLY A 17 2.05 14.16 -6.73
CA GLY A 17 1.96 13.33 -5.52
C GLY A 17 3.14 12.39 -5.34
N MET A 18 3.13 11.65 -4.23
CA MET A 18 4.19 10.71 -3.85
C MET A 18 4.40 9.62 -4.91
N ASP A 19 3.32 8.95 -5.35
CA ASP A 19 3.44 7.76 -6.20
C ASP A 19 3.88 8.13 -7.62
N SER A 20 3.30 9.20 -8.19
CA SER A 20 3.68 9.66 -9.53
C SER A 20 5.09 10.25 -9.57
N THR A 21 5.55 10.89 -8.49
CA THR A 21 6.96 11.33 -8.37
C THR A 21 7.91 10.13 -8.25
N SER A 22 7.54 9.11 -7.47
CA SER A 22 8.32 7.86 -7.33
C SER A 22 8.44 7.13 -8.67
N LEU A 23 7.34 7.04 -9.42
CA LEU A 23 7.33 6.45 -10.76
C LEU A 23 8.22 7.22 -11.74
N LEU A 24 8.21 8.56 -11.68
CA LEU A 24 9.08 9.39 -12.52
C LEU A 24 10.56 9.08 -12.27
N LEU A 25 10.95 9.01 -10.99
CA LEU A 25 12.32 8.65 -10.58
C LEU A 25 12.70 7.25 -11.08
N ARG A 26 11.80 6.27 -10.91
CA ARG A 26 12.02 4.91 -11.40
C ARG A 26 12.27 4.88 -12.91
N LEU A 27 11.44 5.55 -13.70
CA LEU A 27 11.57 5.58 -15.16
C LEU A 27 12.88 6.23 -15.61
N LEU A 28 13.27 7.33 -14.97
CA LEU A 28 14.56 7.99 -15.20
C LEU A 28 15.73 7.04 -14.88
N ASN A 29 15.65 6.34 -13.75
CA ASN A 29 16.66 5.36 -13.33
C ASN A 29 16.78 4.18 -14.31
N GLU A 30 15.66 3.72 -14.87
CA GLU A 30 15.64 2.69 -15.92
C GLU A 30 16.15 3.18 -17.30
N GLY A 31 16.53 4.46 -17.40
CA GLY A 31 17.10 5.11 -18.57
C GLY A 31 16.08 5.54 -19.62
N HIS A 32 14.83 5.80 -19.21
CA HIS A 32 13.80 6.31 -20.13
C HIS A 32 13.92 7.81 -20.34
N LYS A 33 13.67 8.25 -21.58
CA LYS A 33 13.21 9.61 -21.82
C LYS A 33 11.73 9.70 -21.45
N VAL A 34 11.40 10.53 -20.46
CA VAL A 34 10.07 10.56 -19.87
C VAL A 34 9.27 11.76 -20.37
N TYR A 35 8.03 11.48 -20.78
CA TYR A 35 7.02 12.46 -21.18
C TYR A 35 5.86 12.42 -20.17
N CYS A 36 5.68 13.49 -19.42
CA CYS A 36 4.68 13.63 -18.38
C CYS A 36 3.48 14.43 -18.88
N ILE A 37 2.28 14.00 -18.49
CA ILE A 37 1.06 14.81 -18.56
C ILE A 37 0.58 15.10 -17.14
N SER A 38 0.31 16.36 -16.83
CA SER A 38 -0.54 16.73 -15.68
C SER A 38 -1.92 17.17 -16.16
N TYR A 39 -2.97 16.80 -15.42
CA TYR A 39 -4.35 17.12 -15.77
C TYR A 39 -4.89 18.22 -14.85
N GLU A 40 -5.26 19.36 -15.42
CA GLU A 40 -5.90 20.46 -14.69
C GLU A 40 -7.42 20.41 -14.91
N TYR A 41 -8.21 20.16 -13.88
CA TYR A 41 -9.67 20.06 -14.01
C TYR A 41 -10.47 20.62 -12.82
N GLY A 42 -9.81 21.40 -11.97
CA GLY A 42 -10.40 22.06 -10.79
C GLY A 42 -9.37 22.85 -10.01
N GLN A 43 -9.82 23.65 -9.03
CA GLN A 43 -8.94 24.54 -8.25
C GLN A 43 -7.91 23.80 -7.39
N LYS A 44 -8.28 22.64 -6.82
CA LYS A 44 -7.38 21.83 -5.97
C LYS A 44 -6.18 21.25 -6.75
N HIS A 45 -6.34 21.03 -8.05
CA HIS A 45 -5.31 20.46 -8.94
C HIS A 45 -4.19 21.45 -9.28
N ARG A 46 -4.38 22.74 -9.05
CA ARG A 46 -3.34 23.73 -9.37
C ARG A 46 -2.13 23.62 -8.45
N VAL A 47 -2.34 23.35 -7.16
CA VAL A 47 -1.25 23.12 -6.20
C VAL A 47 -0.42 21.90 -6.60
N GLU A 48 -1.08 20.82 -6.99
CA GLU A 48 -0.45 19.59 -7.50
C GLU A 48 0.43 19.85 -8.75
N VAL A 49 -0.08 20.65 -9.69
CA VAL A 49 0.68 21.07 -10.88
C VAL A 49 1.89 21.92 -10.49
N ASP A 50 1.71 22.95 -9.66
CA ASP A 50 2.81 23.82 -9.19
C ASP A 50 3.93 22.98 -8.52
N ARG A 51 3.54 21.99 -7.70
CA ARG A 51 4.46 21.04 -7.06
C ARG A 51 5.19 20.16 -8.06
N SER A 52 4.49 19.66 -9.07
CA SER A 52 5.11 18.88 -10.15
C SER A 52 6.16 19.70 -10.91
N GLU A 53 5.88 20.97 -11.21
CA GLU A 53 6.81 21.86 -11.91
C GLU A 53 8.09 22.10 -11.11
N LEU A 54 8.00 22.29 -9.79
CA LEU A 54 9.18 22.41 -8.91
C LEU A 54 10.09 21.17 -9.01
N ASN A 55 9.51 19.98 -9.07
CA ASN A 55 10.27 18.74 -9.24
C ASN A 55 10.90 18.62 -10.64
N ILE A 56 10.19 19.05 -11.70
CA ILE A 56 10.76 19.10 -13.04
C ILE A 56 11.94 20.08 -13.10
N GLU A 57 11.84 21.26 -12.48
CA GLU A 57 12.93 22.24 -12.40
C GLU A 57 14.13 21.69 -11.62
N TYR A 58 13.88 21.02 -10.50
CA TYR A 58 14.91 20.37 -9.72
C TYR A 58 15.65 19.28 -10.50
N LEU A 59 14.90 18.38 -11.17
CA LEU A 59 15.46 17.33 -12.03
C LEU A 59 16.28 17.92 -13.19
N LYS A 60 15.80 19.00 -13.79
CA LYS A 60 16.53 19.73 -14.84
C LYS A 60 17.84 20.32 -14.33
N SER A 61 17.87 20.84 -13.09
CA SER A 61 19.11 21.31 -12.46
C SER A 61 20.15 20.18 -12.26
N LYS A 62 19.68 18.94 -12.21
CA LYS A 62 20.48 17.70 -12.13
C LYS A 62 20.76 17.07 -13.50
N SER A 63 20.50 17.79 -14.60
CA SER A 63 20.70 17.34 -15.98
C SER A 63 19.76 16.20 -16.45
N PHE A 64 18.63 15.98 -15.77
CA PHE A 64 17.57 15.11 -16.27
C PHE A 64 16.58 15.90 -17.11
N GLU A 65 16.39 15.49 -18.36
CA GLU A 65 15.39 16.08 -19.25
C GLU A 65 14.07 15.30 -19.16
N VAL A 66 13.06 15.95 -18.59
CA VAL A 66 11.67 15.48 -18.58
C VAL A 66 10.83 16.43 -19.40
N VAL A 67 10.05 15.90 -20.34
CA VAL A 67 9.07 16.69 -21.09
C VAL A 67 7.78 16.70 -20.28
N HIS A 68 7.23 17.87 -19.97
CA HIS A 68 6.04 17.99 -19.13
C HIS A 68 5.01 18.88 -19.83
N GLU A 69 3.81 18.34 -20.03
CA GLU A 69 2.69 19.03 -20.66
C GLU A 69 1.52 19.10 -19.67
N ILE A 70 0.83 20.25 -19.63
CA ILE A 70 -0.35 20.45 -18.79
C ILE A 70 -1.59 20.44 -19.68
N VAL A 71 -2.50 19.50 -19.42
CA VAL A 71 -3.76 19.35 -20.16
C VAL A 71 -4.91 19.90 -19.32
N ASN A 72 -5.49 21.02 -19.76
CA ASN A 72 -6.67 21.59 -19.14
C ASN A 72 -7.94 20.82 -19.61
N LEU A 73 -8.62 20.20 -18.65
CA LEU A 73 -9.86 19.44 -18.80
C LEU A 73 -11.03 20.08 -18.05
N GLU A 74 -10.89 21.30 -17.53
CA GLU A 74 -11.91 21.96 -16.69
C GLU A 74 -13.28 22.00 -17.40
N GLY A 75 -13.30 22.37 -18.69
CA GLY A 75 -14.53 22.40 -19.48
C GLY A 75 -15.18 21.03 -19.67
N ALA A 76 -14.37 19.99 -19.87
CA ALA A 76 -14.84 18.62 -20.08
C ALA A 76 -15.28 17.95 -18.77
N MET A 77 -14.70 18.34 -17.64
CA MET A 77 -14.97 17.71 -16.35
C MET A 77 -16.16 18.36 -15.62
N LYS A 78 -16.50 19.61 -15.94
CA LYS A 78 -17.69 20.32 -15.41
C LYS A 78 -19.04 19.64 -15.65
N ILE A 79 -19.13 18.72 -16.63
CA ILE A 79 -20.37 17.98 -16.90
C ILE A 79 -20.63 16.85 -15.89
N PHE A 80 -19.60 16.42 -15.14
CA PHE A 80 -19.74 15.36 -14.14
C PHE A 80 -20.20 15.97 -12.82
N ASN A 81 -21.16 15.31 -12.17
CA ASN A 81 -21.71 15.75 -10.90
C ASN A 81 -20.88 15.12 -9.76
N SER A 82 -19.86 15.80 -9.24
CA SER A 82 -19.10 15.36 -8.05
C SER A 82 -18.89 16.50 -7.06
N SER A 83 -18.83 16.18 -5.77
CA SER A 83 -18.63 17.17 -4.70
C SER A 83 -17.24 17.82 -4.71
N LEU A 84 -16.26 17.25 -5.45
CA LEU A 84 -14.94 17.85 -5.68
C LEU A 84 -14.97 19.09 -6.59
N LEU A 85 -16.03 19.27 -7.37
CA LEU A 85 -16.23 20.42 -8.26
C LEU A 85 -17.08 21.52 -7.60
N ASN A 86 -17.71 21.23 -6.46
CA ASN A 86 -18.57 22.16 -5.73
C ASN A 86 -17.90 22.56 -4.42
N ASP A 87 -17.51 23.83 -4.37
CA ASP A 87 -16.82 24.50 -3.27
C ASP A 87 -17.60 24.31 -1.95
N GLY A 88 -17.07 23.53 -1.00
CA GLY A 88 -17.51 23.58 0.40
C GLY A 88 -18.11 22.32 1.03
N SER A 89 -17.76 21.10 0.59
CA SER A 89 -18.02 19.90 1.41
C SER A 89 -16.79 19.56 2.28
N ASP A 90 -17.02 19.33 3.57
CA ASP A 90 -15.98 18.90 4.52
C ASP A 90 -15.37 17.58 4.03
N VAL A 91 -14.05 17.56 3.84
CA VAL A 91 -13.31 16.32 3.55
C VAL A 91 -13.33 15.49 4.82
N PRO A 92 -13.79 14.23 4.80
CA PRO A 92 -13.82 13.42 6.00
C PRO A 92 -12.42 13.20 6.58
N GLU A 93 -12.32 13.29 7.91
CA GLU A 93 -11.11 12.95 8.66
C GLU A 93 -11.15 11.46 9.04
N GLY A 94 -10.01 10.77 9.00
CA GLY A 94 -9.90 9.35 9.40
C GLY A 94 -9.58 8.38 8.25
N HIS A 95 -9.80 7.09 8.51
CA HIS A 95 -9.59 6.02 7.53
C HIS A 95 -10.65 6.01 6.43
N TYR A 96 -10.25 5.56 5.25
CA TYR A 96 -11.05 5.54 4.03
C TYR A 96 -12.30 4.65 4.14
N GLU A 97 -13.41 5.18 4.65
CA GLU A 97 -14.69 4.45 4.59
C GLU A 97 -15.34 4.58 3.20
N GLU A 98 -15.66 3.42 2.58
CA GLU A 98 -16.17 3.28 1.21
C GLU A 98 -17.41 4.16 0.89
N GLU A 99 -18.26 4.46 1.88
CA GLU A 99 -19.50 5.22 1.65
C GLU A 99 -19.29 6.73 1.52
N GLN A 100 -18.38 7.33 2.30
CA GLN A 100 -18.12 8.77 2.23
C GLN A 100 -17.44 9.16 0.91
N MET A 101 -16.66 8.26 0.33
CA MET A 101 -15.89 8.51 -0.89
C MET A 101 -16.70 8.49 -2.18
N LYS A 102 -17.81 7.74 -2.27
CA LYS A 102 -18.66 7.74 -3.47
C LYS A 102 -19.12 9.14 -3.88
N SER A 103 -19.19 10.08 -2.93
CA SER A 103 -19.58 11.46 -3.18
C SER A 103 -18.50 12.30 -3.89
N THR A 104 -17.21 12.01 -3.65
CA THR A 104 -16.07 12.75 -4.19
C THR A 104 -15.52 12.17 -5.50
N VAL A 105 -15.83 10.91 -5.85
CA VAL A 105 -15.34 10.28 -7.08
C VAL A 105 -15.97 10.92 -8.32
N VAL A 106 -15.14 11.35 -9.26
CA VAL A 106 -15.59 11.65 -10.63
C VAL A 106 -15.71 10.34 -11.39
N PRO A 107 -16.92 9.94 -11.84
CA PRO A 107 -17.08 8.69 -12.57
C PRO A 107 -16.19 8.64 -13.81
N ASN A 108 -15.54 7.50 -14.05
CA ASN A 108 -14.78 7.23 -15.27
C ASN A 108 -13.55 8.14 -15.50
N ARG A 109 -13.08 8.85 -14.47
CA ARG A 109 -11.91 9.75 -14.55
C ARG A 109 -10.66 9.05 -15.08
N ASN A 110 -10.30 7.89 -14.52
CA ASN A 110 -9.08 7.20 -14.93
C ASN A 110 -9.15 6.71 -16.38
N ALA A 111 -10.34 6.36 -16.89
CA ALA A 111 -10.51 6.01 -18.29
C ALA A 111 -10.25 7.21 -19.21
N ILE A 112 -10.75 8.40 -18.84
CA ILE A 112 -10.54 9.65 -19.61
C ILE A 112 -9.05 9.98 -19.64
N PHE A 113 -8.39 9.94 -18.49
CA PHE A 113 -6.96 10.25 -18.40
C PHE A 113 -6.14 9.24 -19.20
N SER A 114 -6.41 7.95 -19.02
CA SER A 114 -5.75 6.87 -19.77
C SER A 114 -5.96 7.01 -21.28
N SER A 115 -7.14 7.46 -21.72
CA SER A 115 -7.42 7.71 -23.15
C SER A 115 -6.52 8.82 -23.73
N ILE A 116 -6.37 9.92 -22.99
CA ILE A 116 -5.50 11.04 -23.39
C ILE A 116 -4.04 10.59 -23.38
N LEU A 117 -3.63 9.88 -22.33
CA LEU A 117 -2.27 9.37 -22.17
C LEU A 117 -1.89 8.40 -23.30
N TYR A 118 -2.83 7.51 -23.66
CA TYR A 118 -2.66 6.59 -24.77
C TYR A 118 -2.52 7.30 -26.11
N GLY A 119 -3.40 8.27 -26.40
CA GLY A 119 -3.28 9.08 -27.62
C GLY A 119 -1.95 9.83 -27.71
N TYR A 120 -1.46 10.36 -26.58
CA TYR A 120 -0.17 11.03 -26.54
C TYR A 120 1.00 10.07 -26.76
N ALA A 121 0.98 8.90 -26.10
CA ALA A 121 1.98 7.86 -26.29
C ALA A 121 2.04 7.36 -27.73
N LEU A 122 0.88 7.15 -28.37
CA LEU A 122 0.81 6.75 -29.76
C LEU A 122 1.37 7.82 -30.70
N SER A 123 1.06 9.10 -30.44
CA SER A 123 1.61 10.22 -31.21
C SER A 123 3.15 10.27 -31.11
N ILE A 124 3.70 10.07 -29.90
CA ILE A 124 5.14 9.99 -29.68
C ILE A 124 5.74 8.76 -30.38
N ALA A 125 5.10 7.60 -30.28
CA ALA A 125 5.55 6.36 -30.89
C ALA A 125 5.64 6.47 -32.41
N VAL A 126 4.61 7.02 -33.06
CA VAL A 126 4.57 7.25 -34.51
C VAL A 126 5.61 8.29 -34.93
N LYS A 127 5.69 9.42 -34.21
CA LYS A 127 6.64 10.51 -34.53
C LYS A 127 8.10 10.06 -34.46
N ASN A 128 8.44 9.20 -33.50
CA ASN A 128 9.81 8.74 -33.28
C ASN A 128 10.09 7.36 -33.88
N ASN A 129 9.07 6.72 -34.47
CA ASN A 129 9.10 5.34 -34.95
C ASN A 129 9.76 4.36 -33.95
N THR A 130 9.27 4.40 -32.71
CA THR A 130 9.79 3.59 -31.59
C THR A 130 8.65 3.09 -30.72
N ASN A 131 8.93 2.10 -29.88
CA ASN A 131 7.99 1.62 -28.88
C ASN A 131 7.97 2.57 -27.68
N VAL A 132 6.79 2.82 -27.14
CA VAL A 132 6.54 3.71 -26.01
C VAL A 132 5.79 2.97 -24.93
N LYS A 133 6.30 3.04 -23.69
CA LYS A 133 5.61 2.51 -22.51
C LYS A 133 4.70 3.57 -21.90
N ILE A 134 3.47 3.21 -21.56
CA ILE A 134 2.59 4.02 -20.73
C ILE A 134 2.72 3.52 -19.29
N ALA A 135 3.29 4.33 -18.42
CA ALA A 135 3.49 3.97 -17.03
C ALA A 135 2.47 4.69 -16.13
N LEU A 136 1.84 3.94 -15.23
CA LEU A 136 0.89 4.49 -14.24
C LEU A 136 1.27 4.05 -12.83
N GLY A 137 1.23 4.98 -11.88
CA GLY A 137 1.60 4.77 -10.47
C GLY A 137 0.49 4.14 -9.63
N VAL A 138 -0.29 3.22 -10.20
CA VAL A 138 -1.42 2.57 -9.52
C VAL A 138 -0.92 1.44 -8.63
N HIS A 139 -1.52 1.28 -7.45
CA HIS A 139 -1.07 0.28 -6.47
C HIS A 139 -2.20 -0.49 -5.77
N SER A 140 -1.83 -1.48 -4.95
CA SER A 140 -2.76 -2.43 -4.33
C SER A 140 -3.84 -1.77 -3.46
N GLY A 141 -3.45 -0.76 -2.68
CA GLY A 141 -4.37 0.08 -1.90
C GLY A 141 -5.49 0.72 -2.74
N ASP A 142 -5.21 1.12 -3.98
CA ASP A 142 -6.23 1.69 -4.86
C ASP A 142 -7.29 0.65 -5.30
N HIS A 143 -6.94 -0.64 -5.41
CA HIS A 143 -7.83 -1.68 -5.94
C HIS A 143 -8.96 -2.07 -5.01
N ALA A 144 -8.70 -2.02 -3.71
CA ALA A 144 -9.68 -2.29 -2.68
C ALA A 144 -10.85 -1.30 -2.80
N ILE A 145 -10.55 -0.08 -3.21
CA ILE A 145 -11.46 1.06 -3.17
C ILE A 145 -12.04 1.40 -4.55
N TYR A 146 -11.20 1.44 -5.60
CA TYR A 146 -11.53 1.98 -6.91
C TYR A 146 -11.56 0.89 -8.00
N PRO A 147 -12.73 0.59 -8.57
CA PRO A 147 -12.84 -0.38 -9.67
C PRO A 147 -12.00 -0.02 -10.90
N ASP A 148 -11.81 1.28 -11.16
CA ASP A 148 -11.05 1.83 -12.29
C ASP A 148 -9.54 1.96 -12.02
N CYS A 149 -9.06 1.41 -10.91
CA CYS A 149 -7.63 1.17 -10.67
C CYS A 149 -7.25 -0.30 -10.86
N ARG A 150 -8.21 -1.23 -10.98
CA ARG A 150 -7.92 -2.68 -10.96
C ARG A 150 -7.17 -3.16 -12.20
N PRO A 151 -6.32 -4.21 -12.09
CA PRO A 151 -5.63 -4.77 -13.25
C PRO A 151 -6.58 -5.22 -14.36
N GLN A 152 -7.73 -5.80 -14.01
CA GLN A 152 -8.74 -6.24 -14.97
C GLN A 152 -9.32 -5.06 -15.77
N PHE A 153 -9.46 -3.89 -15.14
CA PHE A 153 -9.92 -2.68 -15.80
C PHE A 153 -8.88 -2.18 -16.81
N TYR A 154 -7.61 -2.07 -16.42
CA TYR A 154 -6.55 -1.63 -17.34
C TYR A 154 -6.35 -2.62 -18.50
N ASN A 155 -6.43 -3.93 -18.27
CA ASN A 155 -6.37 -4.92 -19.34
C ASN A 155 -7.54 -4.76 -20.34
N ALA A 156 -8.76 -4.53 -19.84
CA ALA A 156 -9.92 -4.29 -20.70
C ALA A 156 -9.78 -2.98 -21.49
N LEU A 157 -9.24 -1.94 -20.84
CA LEU A 157 -9.04 -0.63 -21.45
C LEU A 157 -7.94 -0.65 -22.51
N GLU A 158 -6.80 -1.29 -22.23
CA GLU A 158 -5.71 -1.50 -23.18
C GLU A 158 -6.21 -2.27 -24.41
N HIS A 159 -6.98 -3.34 -24.20
CA HIS A 159 -7.57 -4.09 -25.31
C HIS A 159 -8.49 -3.22 -26.18
N ALA A 160 -9.33 -2.38 -25.57
CA ALA A 160 -10.19 -1.46 -26.29
C ALA A 160 -9.38 -0.44 -27.11
N PHE A 161 -8.30 0.11 -26.54
CA PHE A 161 -7.42 1.04 -27.25
C PHE A 161 -6.64 0.38 -28.38
N GLN A 162 -6.21 -0.87 -28.21
CA GLN A 162 -5.52 -1.64 -29.24
C GLN A 162 -6.39 -1.87 -30.47
N ILE A 163 -7.68 -2.19 -30.28
CA ILE A 163 -8.64 -2.36 -31.37
C ILE A 163 -8.96 -1.01 -32.04
N GLY A 164 -9.06 0.06 -31.25
CA GLY A 164 -9.53 1.36 -31.72
C GLY A 164 -8.50 2.19 -32.49
N ASN A 165 -7.22 1.81 -32.50
CA ASN A 165 -6.14 2.64 -33.04
C ASN A 165 -5.17 1.83 -33.93
N TRP A 166 -4.70 2.46 -34.99
CA TRP A 166 -3.57 1.97 -35.78
C TRP A 166 -2.25 2.11 -34.99
N ASP A 167 -1.25 1.28 -35.33
CA ASP A 167 0.08 1.28 -34.68
C ASP A 167 0.05 1.00 -33.16
N SER A 168 -1.03 0.39 -32.66
CA SER A 168 -1.20 0.07 -31.24
C SER A 168 -0.17 -0.92 -30.71
N GLU A 169 0.46 -1.72 -31.57
CA GLU A 169 1.56 -2.60 -31.21
C GLU A 169 2.83 -1.87 -30.74
N LYS A 170 2.91 -0.55 -30.96
CA LYS A 170 4.02 0.29 -30.50
C LYS A 170 3.82 0.85 -29.10
N VAL A 171 2.67 0.62 -28.48
CA VAL A 171 2.31 1.19 -27.17
C VAL A 171 1.86 0.07 -26.22
N SER A 172 2.33 0.10 -24.99
CA SER A 172 1.97 -0.89 -23.96
C SER A 172 1.84 -0.26 -22.59
N PHE A 173 0.91 -0.73 -21.75
CA PHE A 173 0.81 -0.30 -20.36
C PHE A 173 1.82 -1.01 -19.44
N GLU A 174 2.27 -0.29 -18.41
CA GLU A 174 3.15 -0.80 -17.36
C GLU A 174 2.68 -0.25 -16.01
N LEU A 175 2.40 -1.15 -15.07
CA LEU A 175 1.84 -0.85 -13.75
C LEU A 175 2.81 -1.36 -12.67
N PRO A 176 3.96 -0.69 -12.46
CA PRO A 176 5.07 -1.25 -11.66
C PRO A 176 4.74 -1.41 -10.17
N TYR A 177 3.73 -0.69 -9.67
CA TYR A 177 3.36 -0.70 -8.26
C TYR A 177 2.06 -1.46 -7.97
N ILE A 178 1.51 -2.18 -8.95
CA ILE A 178 0.18 -2.80 -8.87
C ILE A 178 0.03 -3.75 -7.67
N ASP A 179 1.08 -4.52 -7.38
CA ASP A 179 1.14 -5.46 -6.25
C ASP A 179 1.86 -4.87 -5.02
N GLY A 180 2.27 -3.61 -5.10
CA GLY A 180 2.98 -2.89 -4.05
C GLY A 180 2.07 -2.04 -3.17
N ASP A 181 2.62 -1.55 -2.08
CA ASP A 181 2.03 -0.57 -1.17
C ASP A 181 2.87 0.72 -1.13
N LYS A 182 2.44 1.69 -0.31
CA LYS A 182 3.13 2.98 -0.17
C LYS A 182 4.56 2.83 0.35
N GLU A 183 4.83 1.85 1.20
CA GLU A 183 6.19 1.57 1.69
C GLU A 183 7.09 1.12 0.53
N SER A 184 6.64 0.14 -0.26
CA SER A 184 7.39 -0.37 -1.40
C SER A 184 7.66 0.70 -2.46
N ILE A 185 6.72 1.62 -2.67
CA ILE A 185 6.86 2.77 -3.57
C ILE A 185 7.99 3.70 -3.09
N LEU A 186 8.00 4.03 -1.80
CA LEU A 186 9.06 4.87 -1.23
C LEU A 186 10.43 4.19 -1.22
N LEU A 187 10.48 2.87 -0.99
CA LEU A 187 11.73 2.10 -1.09
C LEU A 187 12.28 2.12 -2.52
N ASP A 188 11.42 1.98 -3.53
CA ASP A 188 11.80 2.09 -4.95
C ASP A 188 12.30 3.50 -5.29
N ALA A 189 11.65 4.54 -4.73
CA ALA A 189 12.07 5.92 -4.89
C ALA A 189 13.41 6.21 -4.20
N LEU A 190 13.65 5.70 -2.99
CA LEU A 190 14.93 5.83 -2.29
C LEU A 190 16.07 5.24 -3.12
N LYS A 191 15.87 4.02 -3.62
CA LYS A 191 16.84 3.35 -4.49
C LYS A 191 17.09 4.16 -5.77
N SER A 192 16.03 4.66 -6.40
CA SER A 192 16.13 5.46 -7.62
C SER A 192 16.85 6.78 -7.36
N CYS A 193 16.59 7.46 -6.24
CA CYS A 193 17.31 8.67 -5.84
C CYS A 193 18.81 8.41 -5.63
N GLU A 194 19.16 7.30 -4.97
CA GLU A 194 20.56 6.90 -4.77
C GLU A 194 21.28 6.66 -6.09
N GLU A 195 20.68 5.87 -7.00
CA GLU A 195 21.28 5.54 -8.30
C GLU A 195 21.37 6.76 -9.25
N LEU A 196 20.45 7.73 -9.11
CA LEU A 196 20.40 8.96 -9.90
C LEU A 196 21.17 10.14 -9.29
N GLU A 197 21.73 10.00 -8.08
CA GLU A 197 22.33 11.10 -7.30
C GLU A 197 21.38 12.30 -7.07
N ILE A 198 20.11 11.99 -6.85
CA ILE A 198 19.04 12.95 -6.54
C ILE A 198 18.82 13.00 -5.03
N ASP A 199 18.66 14.20 -4.48
CA ASP A 199 18.35 14.36 -3.06
C ASP A 199 16.88 14.01 -2.80
N PHE A 200 16.67 12.95 -2.01
CA PHE A 200 15.34 12.42 -1.71
C PHE A 200 14.48 13.44 -0.95
N ASP A 201 15.04 14.12 0.05
CA ASP A 201 14.25 15.05 0.87
C ASP A 201 13.82 16.28 0.06
N THR A 202 14.68 16.77 -0.84
CA THR A 202 14.37 17.87 -1.75
C THR A 202 13.21 17.49 -2.68
N ILE A 203 13.27 16.34 -3.36
CA ILE A 203 12.23 15.98 -4.34
C ILE A 203 10.89 15.63 -3.67
N PHE A 204 10.92 15.01 -2.49
CA PHE A 204 9.69 14.64 -1.76
C PHE A 204 9.08 15.80 -0.96
N SER A 205 9.86 16.81 -0.52
CA SER A 205 9.30 18.03 0.09
C SER A 205 8.46 18.85 -0.91
N ASN A 206 8.75 18.70 -2.20
CA ASN A 206 8.01 19.32 -3.29
C ASN A 206 6.77 18.52 -3.72
N THR A 207 6.36 17.47 -3.00
CA THR A 207 5.16 16.70 -3.35
C THR A 207 3.93 17.15 -2.57
N ASN A 208 2.73 16.97 -3.13
CA ASN A 208 1.47 17.14 -2.41
C ASN A 208 0.63 15.87 -2.47
N THR A 209 0.26 15.33 -1.32
CA THR A 209 -0.62 14.16 -1.19
C THR A 209 -1.94 14.51 -0.50
N SER A 210 -2.03 15.69 0.12
CA SER A 210 -3.18 16.09 0.92
C SER A 210 -4.35 16.54 0.04
N TYR A 211 -5.56 16.08 0.38
CA TYR A 211 -6.82 16.52 -0.26
C TYR A 211 -7.41 17.80 0.35
N ASN A 212 -6.88 18.23 1.49
CA ASN A 212 -7.31 19.39 2.26
C ASN A 212 -6.11 20.21 2.78
N PRO A 213 -5.18 20.65 1.91
CA PRO A 213 -4.10 21.52 2.36
C PRO A 213 -4.66 22.86 2.86
N ASP A 214 -3.95 23.49 3.80
CA ASP A 214 -4.28 24.84 4.25
C ASP A 214 -3.98 25.89 3.16
N SER A 215 -4.23 27.17 3.46
CA SER A 215 -3.96 28.28 2.53
C SER A 215 -2.49 28.43 2.13
N GLU A 216 -1.57 27.83 2.88
CA GLU A 216 -0.12 27.82 2.62
C GLU A 216 0.32 26.53 1.91
N GLY A 217 -0.61 25.60 1.63
CA GLY A 217 -0.34 24.35 0.95
C GLY A 217 0.12 23.21 1.89
N ARG A 218 0.03 23.39 3.21
CA ARG A 218 0.49 22.41 4.21
C ARG A 218 -0.57 21.36 4.49
N SER A 219 -0.13 20.14 4.72
CA SER A 219 -1.00 19.01 5.05
C SER A 219 -1.48 19.08 6.50
N SER A 220 -2.75 18.74 6.74
CA SER A 220 -3.32 18.62 8.07
C SER A 220 -2.79 17.41 8.87
N GLY A 221 -2.27 16.39 8.18
CA GLY A 221 -1.87 15.12 8.81
C GLY A 221 -3.04 14.23 9.23
N LYS A 222 -4.28 14.55 8.83
CA LYS A 222 -5.52 13.91 9.34
C LYS A 222 -6.38 13.24 8.29
N SER A 223 -6.22 13.60 7.01
CA SER A 223 -6.95 12.91 5.94
C SER A 223 -6.38 11.50 5.72
N GLY A 224 -7.18 10.59 5.15
CA GLY A 224 -6.71 9.23 4.84
C GLY A 224 -5.40 9.23 4.02
N ALA A 225 -5.27 10.15 3.06
CA ALA A 225 -4.08 10.28 2.21
C ALA A 225 -2.84 10.73 3.01
N ASP A 226 -3.06 11.63 3.98
CA ASP A 226 -1.98 12.06 4.87
C ASP A 226 -1.54 10.91 5.77
N ILE A 227 -2.49 10.16 6.34
CA ILE A 227 -2.23 9.03 7.24
C ILE A 227 -1.43 7.94 6.52
N GLU A 228 -1.84 7.53 5.31
CA GLU A 228 -1.11 6.54 4.52
C GLU A 228 0.33 6.96 4.24
N ARG A 229 0.52 8.22 3.84
CA ARG A 229 1.84 8.78 3.57
C ARG A 229 2.71 8.79 4.83
N ILE A 230 2.19 9.31 5.95
CA ILE A 230 2.90 9.35 7.23
C ILE A 230 3.33 7.95 7.66
N LEU A 231 2.44 6.97 7.56
CA LEU A 231 2.74 5.57 7.91
C LEU A 231 3.79 4.96 6.99
N ALA A 232 3.78 5.28 5.69
CA ALA A 232 4.79 4.83 4.74
C ALA A 232 6.18 5.41 5.06
N PHE A 233 6.28 6.71 5.38
CA PHE A 233 7.54 7.32 5.82
C PHE A 233 8.05 6.73 7.14
N LYS A 234 7.15 6.45 8.09
CA LYS A 234 7.49 5.70 9.31
C LYS A 234 8.03 4.31 9.00
N ALA A 235 7.43 3.59 8.03
CA ALA A 235 7.83 2.23 7.68
C ALA A 235 9.27 2.17 7.15
N ILE A 236 9.68 3.14 6.35
CA ILE A 236 11.06 3.28 5.87
C ILE A 236 12.01 3.95 6.90
N GLY A 237 11.53 4.25 8.11
CA GLY A 237 12.32 4.85 9.18
C GLY A 237 12.75 6.31 8.93
N ARG A 238 11.96 7.08 8.17
CA ARG A 238 12.26 8.49 7.85
C ARG A 238 11.19 9.44 8.37
N ILE A 239 11.60 10.70 8.57
CA ILE A 239 10.68 11.83 8.73
C ILE A 239 10.24 12.24 7.32
N ASP A 240 8.94 12.47 7.14
CA ASP A 240 8.42 12.98 5.87
C ASP A 240 8.88 14.44 5.66
N PRO A 241 9.50 14.77 4.51
CA PRO A 241 10.06 16.09 4.26
C PRO A 241 9.01 17.15 3.89
N VAL A 242 7.72 16.81 3.77
CA VAL A 242 6.67 17.83 3.57
C VAL A 242 6.38 18.61 4.85
N GLU A 243 5.91 19.84 4.69
CA GLU A 243 5.49 20.66 5.82
C GLU A 243 4.04 20.33 6.23
N TYR A 244 3.87 19.94 7.49
CA TYR A 244 2.57 19.75 8.13
C TYR A 244 2.17 20.96 8.97
N ILE A 245 0.87 21.10 9.24
CA ILE A 245 0.34 22.12 10.16
C ILE A 245 0.87 21.90 11.59
N ASP A 246 0.90 20.65 12.03
CA ASP A 246 1.44 20.21 13.33
C ASP A 246 2.83 19.58 13.18
N SER A 247 3.55 19.35 14.28
CA SER A 247 4.87 18.70 14.22
C SER A 247 4.79 17.24 13.77
N TRP A 248 5.88 16.72 13.22
CA TRP A 248 5.99 15.31 12.79
C TRP A 248 5.55 14.33 13.89
N GLU A 249 5.95 14.58 15.15
CA GLU A 249 5.61 13.71 16.28
C GLU A 249 4.10 13.66 16.52
N VAL A 250 3.41 14.80 16.37
CA VAL A 250 1.96 14.90 16.57
C VAL A 250 1.22 14.19 15.44
N VAL A 251 1.54 14.48 14.19
CA VAL A 251 0.86 13.86 13.04
C VAL A 251 1.15 12.36 12.97
N LEU A 252 2.36 11.94 13.33
CA LEU A 252 2.72 10.52 13.38
C LEU A 252 1.96 9.78 14.48
N SER A 253 1.88 10.36 15.68
CA SER A 253 1.11 9.75 16.77
C SER A 253 -0.35 9.59 16.39
N ASN A 254 -0.94 10.60 15.76
CA ASN A 254 -2.32 10.55 15.27
C ASN A 254 -2.49 9.47 14.19
N ALA A 255 -1.63 9.41 13.18
CA ALA A 255 -1.70 8.42 12.12
C ALA A 255 -1.62 6.98 12.66
N VAL A 256 -0.73 6.73 13.62
CA VAL A 256 -0.61 5.41 14.28
C VAL A 256 -1.88 5.07 15.08
N GLU A 257 -2.45 6.01 15.82
CA GLU A 257 -3.67 5.78 16.58
C GLU A 257 -4.87 5.47 15.67
N VAL A 258 -5.02 6.24 14.58
CA VAL A 258 -6.09 6.05 13.60
C VAL A 258 -5.97 4.69 12.92
N GLU A 259 -4.76 4.28 12.52
CA GLU A 259 -4.47 2.93 12.01
C GLU A 259 -4.79 1.81 12.99
N MET A 260 -4.44 1.98 14.26
CA MET A 260 -4.77 0.99 15.28
C MET A 260 -6.29 0.84 15.45
N ARG A 261 -7.03 1.96 15.44
CA ARG A 261 -8.49 1.97 15.59
C ARG A 261 -9.18 1.28 14.41
N HIS A 262 -8.78 1.63 13.19
CA HIS A 262 -9.33 1.01 11.98
C HIS A 262 -9.06 -0.50 11.93
N LYS A 263 -7.84 -0.93 12.29
CA LYS A 263 -7.53 -2.36 12.41
C LYS A 263 -8.39 -3.06 13.47
N ASP A 264 -8.65 -2.42 14.61
CA ASP A 264 -9.52 -3.01 15.64
C ASP A 264 -10.96 -3.19 15.14
N GLU A 265 -11.52 -2.18 14.49
CA GLU A 265 -12.85 -2.21 13.87
C GLU A 265 -12.93 -3.29 12.79
N TYR A 266 -11.96 -3.34 11.88
CA TYR A 266 -11.85 -4.37 10.85
C TYR A 266 -11.88 -5.79 11.45
N TYR A 267 -11.08 -6.05 12.48
CA TYR A 267 -11.05 -7.37 13.13
C TYR A 267 -12.32 -7.66 13.91
N ARG A 268 -12.96 -6.66 14.52
CA ARG A 268 -14.22 -6.82 15.24
C ARG A 268 -15.37 -7.23 14.31
N GLU A 269 -15.36 -6.77 13.07
CA GLU A 269 -16.36 -7.16 12.06
C GLU A 269 -16.07 -8.53 11.44
N LYS A 270 -14.79 -8.84 11.18
CA LYS A 270 -14.38 -10.08 10.49
C LYS A 270 -14.37 -11.31 11.40
N LEU A 271 -14.06 -11.14 12.68
CA LEU A 271 -13.86 -12.25 13.63
C LEU A 271 -15.12 -12.53 14.45
N THR A 272 -15.29 -13.78 14.86
CA THR A 272 -16.26 -14.11 15.91
C THR A 272 -15.86 -13.48 17.24
N GLU A 273 -16.82 -13.32 18.17
CA GLU A 273 -16.57 -12.75 19.49
C GLU A 273 -15.44 -13.46 20.24
N LEU A 274 -15.39 -14.80 20.19
CA LEU A 274 -14.32 -15.59 20.82
C LEU A 274 -12.96 -15.34 20.16
N GLN A 275 -12.90 -15.31 18.83
CA GLN A 275 -11.66 -15.08 18.09
C GLN A 275 -11.14 -13.66 18.35
N TYR A 276 -12.01 -12.66 18.36
CA TYR A 276 -11.66 -11.27 18.67
C TYR A 276 -11.17 -11.13 20.12
N MET A 277 -11.89 -11.71 21.09
CA MET A 277 -11.50 -11.70 22.50
C MET A 277 -10.14 -12.37 22.74
N VAL A 278 -9.88 -13.50 22.08
CA VAL A 278 -8.59 -14.17 22.16
C VAL A 278 -7.51 -13.33 21.48
N THR A 279 -7.66 -13.01 20.19
CA THR A 279 -6.56 -12.44 19.38
C THR A 279 -6.29 -10.97 19.63
N ARG A 280 -7.31 -10.16 19.96
CA ARG A 280 -7.17 -8.71 20.12
C ARG A 280 -7.19 -8.26 21.58
N GLN A 281 -7.89 -8.99 22.46
CA GLN A 281 -8.01 -8.63 23.88
C GLN A 281 -7.11 -9.47 24.80
N GLY A 282 -6.32 -10.40 24.26
CA GLY A 282 -5.40 -11.24 25.02
C GLY A 282 -6.10 -12.26 25.92
N GLY A 283 -7.33 -12.64 25.58
CA GLY A 283 -8.07 -13.65 26.32
C GLY A 283 -7.64 -15.07 25.99
N THR A 284 -8.18 -16.04 26.73
CA THR A 284 -7.87 -17.46 26.55
C THR A 284 -9.17 -18.24 26.39
N GLU A 285 -9.26 -19.06 25.33
CA GLU A 285 -10.39 -19.96 25.13
C GLU A 285 -10.41 -21.03 26.23
N ARG A 286 -11.58 -21.60 26.52
CA ARG A 286 -11.70 -22.62 27.57
C ARG A 286 -10.97 -23.91 27.16
N ALA A 287 -10.27 -24.52 28.10
CA ALA A 287 -9.62 -25.81 27.88
C ALA A 287 -10.65 -26.88 27.42
N PHE A 288 -10.21 -27.74 26.51
CA PHE A 288 -10.94 -28.87 25.93
C PHE A 288 -12.17 -28.49 25.10
N THR A 289 -12.34 -27.21 24.75
CA THR A 289 -13.45 -26.76 23.88
C THR A 289 -13.00 -26.37 22.47
N GLY A 290 -11.70 -26.11 22.28
CA GLY A 290 -11.14 -25.69 21.00
C GLY A 290 -11.18 -26.79 19.94
N ILE A 291 -11.45 -26.40 18.68
CA ILE A 291 -11.60 -27.34 17.56
C ILE A 291 -10.29 -28.01 17.13
N TYR A 292 -9.13 -27.42 17.44
CA TYR A 292 -7.83 -27.90 16.97
C TYR A 292 -7.02 -28.68 18.01
N ASP A 293 -7.48 -28.79 19.25
CA ASP A 293 -6.83 -29.61 20.29
C ASP A 293 -6.59 -31.04 19.80
N LYS A 294 -7.64 -31.66 19.22
CA LYS A 294 -7.62 -33.04 18.72
C LYS A 294 -7.41 -33.16 17.20
N GLU A 295 -7.08 -32.07 16.51
CA GLU A 295 -6.76 -32.13 15.07
C GLU A 295 -5.43 -32.88 14.86
N ARG A 296 -5.41 -33.79 13.89
CA ARG A 296 -4.28 -34.71 13.61
C ARG A 296 -4.01 -34.87 12.11
N ARG A 297 -4.81 -34.26 11.24
CA ARG A 297 -4.56 -34.27 9.79
C ARG A 297 -3.28 -33.52 9.47
N ASP A 298 -2.66 -33.89 8.36
CA ASP A 298 -1.48 -33.20 7.83
C ASP A 298 -1.90 -31.86 7.21
N GLY A 299 -1.09 -30.83 7.44
CA GLY A 299 -1.43 -29.46 7.07
C GLY A 299 -0.72 -28.39 7.88
N VAL A 300 -1.15 -27.14 7.69
CA VAL A 300 -0.57 -25.93 8.27
C VAL A 300 -1.58 -25.18 9.12
N TYR A 301 -1.09 -24.55 10.20
CA TYR A 301 -1.86 -23.68 11.07
C TYR A 301 -1.44 -22.23 10.84
N ARG A 302 -2.39 -21.42 10.40
CA ARG A 302 -2.20 -20.00 10.09
C ARG A 302 -2.87 -19.13 11.14
N CYS A 303 -2.39 -17.91 11.30
CA CYS A 303 -3.04 -16.90 12.13
C CYS A 303 -4.42 -16.54 11.54
N ILE A 304 -5.48 -16.63 12.34
CA ILE A 304 -6.84 -16.28 11.88
C ILE A 304 -6.99 -14.81 11.43
N CYS A 305 -6.11 -13.91 11.91
CA CYS A 305 -6.16 -12.50 11.59
C CYS A 305 -5.53 -12.16 10.24
N CYS A 306 -4.38 -12.77 9.92
CA CYS A 306 -3.53 -12.36 8.79
C CYS A 306 -3.03 -13.50 7.90
N ASP A 307 -3.49 -14.72 8.12
CA ASP A 307 -3.13 -15.93 7.35
C ASP A 307 -1.63 -16.32 7.34
N HIS A 308 -0.81 -15.63 8.15
CA HIS A 308 0.60 -15.96 8.35
C HIS A 308 0.75 -17.36 8.93
N VAL A 309 1.66 -18.18 8.37
CA VAL A 309 1.93 -19.54 8.85
C VAL A 309 2.64 -19.47 10.19
N LEU A 310 2.09 -20.16 11.19
CA LEU A 310 2.61 -20.16 12.56
C LEU A 310 3.18 -21.53 12.95
N PHE A 311 2.48 -22.60 12.58
CA PHE A 311 2.84 -23.97 12.94
C PHE A 311 2.47 -24.94 11.82
N THR A 312 3.07 -26.12 11.85
CA THR A 312 2.68 -27.26 11.00
C THR A 312 2.21 -28.43 11.85
N SER A 313 1.44 -29.33 11.25
CA SER A 313 1.06 -30.64 11.82
C SER A 313 2.26 -31.42 12.38
N SER A 314 3.43 -31.35 11.73
CA SER A 314 4.68 -31.98 12.20
C SER A 314 5.19 -31.43 13.55
N ASN A 315 4.83 -30.19 13.87
CA ASN A 315 5.19 -29.56 15.15
C ASN A 315 4.19 -29.92 16.27
N LYS A 316 3.02 -30.45 15.92
CA LYS A 316 1.93 -30.68 16.85
C LYS A 316 2.10 -31.99 17.61
N TYR A 317 1.77 -32.00 18.89
CA TYR A 317 1.77 -33.22 19.70
C TYR A 317 0.61 -33.24 20.71
N ASP A 318 0.41 -34.35 21.42
CA ASP A 318 -0.55 -34.43 22.52
C ASP A 318 0.12 -34.09 23.84
N SER A 319 -0.18 -32.93 24.42
CA SER A 319 0.30 -32.56 25.75
C SER A 319 -0.75 -32.78 26.85
N GLY A 320 -2.00 -33.12 26.49
CA GLY A 320 -3.12 -33.20 27.44
C GLY A 320 -3.53 -31.88 28.09
N CYS A 321 -3.05 -30.72 27.60
CA CYS A 321 -3.35 -29.43 28.23
C CYS A 321 -4.78 -28.92 27.91
N GLY A 322 -5.44 -29.49 26.90
CA GLY A 322 -6.77 -29.08 26.45
C GLY A 322 -6.79 -27.95 25.42
N TRP A 323 -5.62 -27.64 24.84
CA TRP A 323 -5.44 -26.70 23.74
C TRP A 323 -4.48 -27.33 22.72
N PRO A 324 -4.51 -26.94 21.44
CA PRO A 324 -3.49 -27.36 20.50
C PRO A 324 -2.09 -26.99 21.02
N ALA A 325 -1.22 -28.00 21.06
CA ALA A 325 0.13 -27.89 21.59
C ALA A 325 1.17 -28.20 20.51
N PHE A 326 2.17 -27.33 20.40
CA PHE A 326 3.27 -27.47 19.45
C PHE A 326 4.61 -27.44 20.17
N HIS A 327 5.58 -28.22 19.70
CA HIS A 327 6.93 -28.24 20.30
C HIS A 327 7.85 -27.16 19.72
N SER A 328 7.56 -26.69 18.51
CA SER A 328 8.29 -25.62 17.83
C SER A 328 7.35 -24.84 16.90
N GLU A 329 7.75 -23.64 16.51
CA GLU A 329 7.10 -22.86 15.43
C GLU A 329 7.59 -23.30 14.04
N SER A 330 6.90 -22.85 12.98
CA SER A 330 7.40 -23.01 11.61
C SER A 330 8.57 -22.06 11.30
N GLU A 331 9.42 -22.40 10.33
CA GLU A 331 10.69 -21.71 10.03
C GLU A 331 10.57 -20.17 9.91
N ASP A 332 9.51 -19.67 9.27
CA ASP A 332 9.26 -18.23 9.06
C ASP A 332 8.20 -17.63 9.99
N ALA A 333 7.78 -18.35 11.04
CA ALA A 333 6.75 -17.86 11.94
C ALA A 333 7.22 -16.59 12.68
N GLY A 334 8.43 -16.64 13.25
CA GLY A 334 9.06 -15.55 13.98
C GLY A 334 8.22 -15.08 15.17
N ILE A 335 7.59 -16.00 15.91
CA ILE A 335 6.59 -15.69 16.93
C ILE A 335 7.20 -14.77 18.00
N LEU A 336 6.51 -13.66 18.28
CA LEU A 336 6.94 -12.69 19.28
C LEU A 336 6.68 -13.25 20.68
N ARG A 337 7.67 -13.10 21.56
CA ARG A 337 7.64 -13.57 22.96
C ARG A 337 7.63 -12.38 23.90
N ILE A 338 6.56 -12.27 24.69
CA ILE A 338 6.35 -11.14 25.59
C ILE A 338 6.23 -11.67 27.03
N PRO A 339 7.02 -11.16 27.99
CA PRO A 339 6.84 -11.51 29.40
C PRO A 339 5.43 -11.13 29.89
N ASP A 340 4.69 -12.12 30.40
CA ASP A 340 3.36 -11.96 30.97
C ASP A 340 3.41 -12.26 32.47
N ASN A 341 3.32 -11.21 33.27
CA ASN A 341 3.28 -11.27 34.75
C ASN A 341 1.85 -11.05 35.30
N SER A 342 0.84 -11.10 34.43
CA SER A 342 -0.55 -10.94 34.84
C SER A 342 -1.03 -12.11 35.70
N MET A 343 -2.07 -11.87 36.49
CA MET A 343 -2.68 -12.89 37.38
C MET A 343 -1.70 -13.58 38.36
N GLY A 344 -0.55 -12.96 38.64
CA GLY A 344 0.44 -13.49 39.59
C GLY A 344 1.23 -14.70 39.09
N MET A 345 1.18 -14.99 37.79
CA MET A 345 1.96 -16.05 37.15
C MET A 345 3.08 -15.43 36.31
N MET A 346 4.26 -16.07 36.23
CA MET A 346 5.29 -15.71 35.26
C MET A 346 5.16 -16.64 34.06
N ARG A 347 4.72 -16.10 32.92
CA ARG A 347 4.57 -16.82 31.66
C ARG A 347 5.17 -16.01 30.53
N ILE A 348 5.30 -16.64 29.36
CA ILE A 348 5.69 -15.96 28.13
C ILE A 348 4.50 -16.01 27.20
N GLU A 349 3.86 -14.86 26.98
CA GLU A 349 2.84 -14.68 25.94
C GLU A 349 3.49 -14.83 24.56
N VAL A 350 2.79 -15.51 23.65
CA VAL A 350 3.18 -15.62 22.25
C VAL A 350 2.20 -14.89 21.35
N ARG A 351 2.73 -14.02 20.47
CA ARG A 351 1.97 -13.23 19.50
C ARG A 351 2.43 -13.47 18.07
N CYS A 352 1.50 -13.32 17.13
CA CYS A 352 1.83 -13.32 15.71
C CYS A 352 2.72 -12.10 15.37
N SER A 353 3.85 -12.35 14.71
CA SER A 353 4.81 -11.32 14.30
C SER A 353 4.30 -10.33 13.26
N LYS A 354 3.27 -10.70 12.50
CA LYS A 354 2.73 -9.88 11.40
C LYS A 354 1.60 -8.95 11.82
N CYS A 355 0.76 -9.36 12.77
CA CYS A 355 -0.45 -8.62 13.14
C CYS A 355 -0.62 -8.38 14.65
N ASP A 356 0.36 -8.80 15.46
CA ASP A 356 0.35 -8.72 16.91
C ASP A 356 -0.84 -9.45 17.59
N ALA A 357 -1.46 -10.40 16.88
CA ALA A 357 -2.54 -11.21 17.44
C ALA A 357 -2.01 -12.10 18.58
N HIS A 358 -2.68 -12.06 19.73
CA HIS A 358 -2.45 -13.00 20.82
C HIS A 358 -2.78 -14.43 20.38
N LEU A 359 -1.82 -15.34 20.53
CA LEU A 359 -1.97 -16.74 20.16
C LEU A 359 -2.17 -17.61 21.41
N GLY A 360 -1.42 -17.35 22.47
CA GLY A 360 -1.43 -18.13 23.70
C GLY A 360 -0.15 -17.92 24.51
N HIS A 361 0.40 -18.99 25.06
CA HIS A 361 1.62 -18.94 25.87
C HIS A 361 2.60 -20.08 25.52
N VAL A 362 3.88 -19.85 25.75
CA VAL A 362 4.93 -20.88 25.65
C VAL A 362 5.48 -21.23 27.04
N PHE A 363 5.77 -22.51 27.24
CA PHE A 363 6.26 -23.09 28.50
C PHE A 363 7.47 -24.00 28.24
N GLU A 364 8.34 -24.19 29.23
CA GLU A 364 9.56 -25.05 29.15
C GLU A 364 9.30 -26.51 29.60
N ASP A 365 8.05 -26.96 29.59
CA ASP A 365 7.61 -28.29 30.01
C ASP A 365 7.25 -29.22 28.83
N GLY A 366 7.77 -28.92 27.65
CA GLY A 366 7.57 -29.67 26.42
C GLY A 366 8.54 -30.85 26.24
N PRO A 367 8.46 -31.55 25.09
CA PRO A 367 9.28 -32.73 24.83
C PRO A 367 10.75 -32.35 24.65
N ARG A 368 11.62 -32.92 25.49
CA ARG A 368 13.07 -32.63 25.46
C ARG A 368 13.76 -32.98 24.13
N SER A 369 13.22 -33.92 23.36
CA SER A 369 13.74 -34.29 22.04
C SER A 369 13.64 -33.16 21.01
N PHE A 370 12.79 -32.16 21.26
CA PHE A 370 12.53 -31.03 20.35
C PHE A 370 12.88 -29.68 20.97
N GLY A 371 13.77 -29.66 21.99
CA GLY A 371 14.20 -28.43 22.67
C GLY A 371 13.48 -28.14 23.99
N GLY A 372 12.42 -28.89 24.31
CA GLY A 372 11.76 -28.82 25.62
C GLY A 372 10.67 -27.74 25.74
N GLU A 373 10.34 -27.04 24.66
CA GLU A 373 9.27 -26.04 24.67
C GLU A 373 7.91 -26.63 24.34
N ARG A 374 6.86 -26.01 24.89
CA ARG A 374 5.46 -26.27 24.61
C ARG A 374 4.74 -24.97 24.34
N TYR A 375 4.41 -24.74 23.09
CA TYR A 375 3.51 -23.69 22.65
C TYR A 375 2.07 -24.14 22.87
N CYS A 376 1.39 -23.55 23.85
CA CYS A 376 0.01 -23.81 24.19
C CYS A 376 -0.86 -22.71 23.57
N ILE A 377 -1.54 -23.04 22.46
CA ILE A 377 -2.14 -22.04 21.57
C ILE A 377 -3.66 -22.14 21.58
N ASN A 378 -4.36 -21.01 21.51
CA ASN A 378 -5.81 -21.00 21.37
C ASN A 378 -6.21 -21.43 19.96
N SER A 379 -7.13 -22.39 19.83
CA SER A 379 -7.72 -22.78 18.55
C SER A 379 -8.40 -21.59 17.86
N ALA A 380 -9.04 -20.71 18.64
CA ALA A 380 -9.64 -19.47 18.15
C ALA A 380 -8.63 -18.46 17.55
N SER A 381 -7.32 -18.66 17.73
CA SER A 381 -6.30 -17.83 17.08
C SER A 381 -5.82 -18.41 15.74
N LEU A 382 -6.28 -19.62 15.38
CA LEU A 382 -5.77 -20.39 14.26
C LEU A 382 -6.85 -20.64 13.20
N ILE A 383 -6.39 -20.82 11.96
CA ILE A 383 -7.12 -21.52 10.90
C ILE A 383 -6.25 -22.66 10.39
N PHE A 384 -6.84 -23.84 10.21
CA PHE A 384 -6.14 -25.02 9.71
C PHE A 384 -6.43 -25.22 8.23
N GLU A 385 -5.38 -25.36 7.44
CA GLU A 385 -5.44 -25.71 6.02
C GLU A 385 -4.84 -27.11 5.85
N GLU A 386 -5.68 -28.06 5.44
CA GLU A 386 -5.28 -29.45 5.20
C GLU A 386 -4.44 -29.54 3.92
N GLU A 387 -3.35 -30.31 3.98
CA GLU A 387 -2.52 -30.59 2.82
C GLU A 387 -3.29 -31.54 1.88
N THR A 388 -3.69 -31.03 0.71
CA THR A 388 -4.38 -31.84 -0.30
C THR A 388 -3.35 -32.53 -1.18
N ILE A 389 -3.40 -33.87 -1.21
CA ILE A 389 -2.53 -34.76 -1.99
C ILE A 389 -2.81 -34.64 -3.49
#